data_AF-A0A3A5Q7T0-F1
#
_entry.id   AF-A0A3A5Q7T0-F1
#
_cell.length_a   1.000
_cell.length_b   1.000
_cell.length_c   1.000
_cell.angle_alpha   90.00
_cell.angle_beta   90.00
_cell.angle_gamma   90.00
#
_symmetry.space_group_name_H-M   'P 1'
#
loop_
_entity.id
_entity.type
_entity.pdbx_description
1 polymer ?
#
loop_
_entity_poly.entity_id
_entity_poly.type
_entity_poly.pdbx_seq_one_letter_code
_entity_poly.pdbx_strand_id
1 'polypeptide(L)'
;MKTLTEIKKVRCFNRLVLFVVALGLITTFTACSNDDDSDIPVYSLKDVDGNYSGTMLTESDPPVNPQTNSPKEEQPEGATVTAEVKDNQVMIKKLPVDDLIKSIVDEETAGIIIENLDDINYNIPYTAAFNDDSKGSILLQLKPEPLEIKYTIPTQAQADGEEAPQITIKVTIEAEEKGQYTYKDQKLTFEIKATKVEVEGQPFEEFSPTTFSFDMAKK
;
A
#
# COMPACT_ATOMS: atom_id res chain seq x y z
N MET A 1 38.76 79.39 35.48
CA MET A 1 37.42 79.15 36.07
C MET A 1 36.43 80.10 35.39
N LYS A 2 35.28 79.55 34.94
CA LYS A 2 34.05 80.23 34.49
C LYS A 2 34.09 80.98 33.16
N THR A 3 33.10 80.95 32.27
CA THR A 3 32.13 79.93 31.79
C THR A 3 31.42 80.60 30.61
N LEU A 4 31.28 79.86 29.52
CA LEU A 4 30.16 79.79 28.56
C LEU A 4 29.53 81.09 28.03
N THR A 5 29.76 81.25 26.72
CA THR A 5 29.20 82.17 25.74
C THR A 5 27.67 82.15 25.68
N GLU A 6 27.04 83.32 25.83
CA GLU A 6 25.66 83.57 25.40
C GLU A 6 25.59 83.70 23.87
N ILE A 7 24.63 83.02 23.23
CA ILE A 7 24.07 83.45 21.94
C ILE A 7 22.55 83.61 22.11
N LYS A 8 22.14 84.88 22.24
CA LYS A 8 20.80 85.40 21.90
C LYS A 8 20.64 85.41 20.37
N LYS A 9 19.47 85.44 19.73
CA LYS A 9 18.06 85.12 20.00
C LYS A 9 17.36 85.44 18.66
N VAL A 10 16.20 84.81 18.42
CA VAL A 10 15.05 85.29 17.59
C VAL A 10 14.98 84.95 16.08
N ARG A 11 14.07 84.00 15.81
CA ARG A 11 12.94 83.97 14.83
C ARG A 11 13.14 84.48 13.40
N CYS A 12 12.97 83.55 12.46
CA CYS A 12 12.15 83.70 11.24
C CYS A 12 11.49 82.34 10.98
N PHE A 13 10.41 82.01 11.70
CA PHE A 13 9.05 81.94 11.17
C PHE A 13 8.94 81.75 9.65
N ASN A 14 8.48 80.55 9.27
CA ASN A 14 7.46 80.32 8.26
C ASN A 14 7.80 80.67 6.81
N ARG A 15 8.28 79.65 6.07
CA ARG A 15 7.87 79.29 4.68
C ARG A 15 8.94 78.39 4.05
N LEU A 16 8.99 77.11 4.43
CA LEU A 16 9.56 76.08 3.54
C LEU A 16 9.21 74.65 4.01
N VAL A 17 7.97 74.43 4.44
CA VAL A 17 7.43 73.07 4.61
C VAL A 17 6.61 72.76 3.38
N LEU A 18 7.28 72.51 2.26
CA LEU A 18 6.72 71.91 1.03
C LEU A 18 7.88 71.73 0.05
N PHE A 19 7.98 70.54 -0.55
CA PHE A 19 8.97 70.09 -1.54
C PHE A 19 10.27 69.44 -1.06
N VAL A 20 10.19 68.30 -0.36
CA VAL A 20 11.11 67.15 -0.61
C VAL A 20 10.42 65.82 -0.24
N VAL A 21 9.42 65.40 -1.01
CA VAL A 21 8.92 64.00 -0.99
C VAL A 21 8.67 63.58 -2.43
N ALA A 22 9.73 63.44 -3.21
CA ALA A 22 9.65 62.92 -4.57
C ALA A 22 11.03 62.50 -5.09
N LEU A 23 11.75 61.63 -4.38
CA LEU A 23 12.92 60.94 -4.92
C LEU A 23 12.85 59.46 -4.57
N GLY A 24 12.15 58.74 -5.45
CA GLY A 24 12.60 57.48 -6.05
C GLY A 24 13.14 56.39 -5.12
N LEU A 25 12.23 55.71 -4.43
CA LEU A 25 12.39 54.29 -4.13
C LEU A 25 11.40 53.51 -5.00
N ILE A 26 11.73 53.36 -6.29
CA ILE A 26 11.25 52.22 -7.06
C ILE A 26 12.28 51.11 -6.87
N THR A 27 12.28 50.51 -5.68
CA THR A 27 12.53 49.07 -5.64
C THR A 27 11.33 48.47 -6.34
N THR A 28 11.43 48.27 -7.65
CA THR A 28 10.59 47.28 -8.32
C THR A 28 10.88 45.99 -7.57
N PHE A 29 10.02 45.64 -6.62
CA PHE A 29 9.79 44.25 -6.34
C PHE A 29 9.41 43.69 -7.71
N THR A 30 10.38 43.09 -8.39
CA THR A 30 10.05 42.05 -9.35
C THR A 30 9.44 40.98 -8.46
N ALA A 31 8.14 41.13 -8.16
CA ALA A 31 7.35 39.94 -7.91
C ALA A 31 7.60 39.17 -9.19
N CYS A 32 8.39 38.11 -9.09
CA CYS A 32 8.46 37.14 -10.17
C CYS A 32 7.02 36.65 -10.28
N SER A 33 6.24 37.31 -11.14
CA SER A 33 5.09 36.73 -11.81
C SER A 33 5.67 35.63 -12.69
N ASN A 34 6.19 34.59 -12.05
CA ASN A 34 6.08 33.29 -12.65
C ASN A 34 4.59 32.98 -12.56
N ASP A 35 3.86 33.50 -13.54
CA ASP A 35 2.67 32.87 -14.14
C ASP A 35 3.10 31.52 -14.76
N ASP A 36 3.89 30.75 -14.02
CA ASP A 36 3.83 29.31 -14.09
C ASP A 36 2.62 28.98 -13.22
N ASP A 37 1.43 29.09 -13.79
CA ASP A 37 0.36 28.14 -13.50
C ASP A 37 0.89 26.76 -13.87
N SER A 38 1.87 26.28 -13.09
CA SER A 38 2.28 24.89 -13.09
C SER A 38 1.01 24.16 -12.71
N ASP A 39 0.41 23.44 -13.65
CA ASP A 39 -0.77 22.60 -13.44
C ASP A 39 -0.64 21.89 -12.09
N ILE A 40 -1.29 22.44 -11.05
CA ILE A 40 -1.21 21.85 -9.71
C ILE A 40 -1.93 20.51 -9.84
N PRO A 41 -1.25 19.37 -9.65
CA PRO A 41 -1.88 18.08 -9.82
C PRO A 41 -3.03 17.98 -8.80
N VAL A 42 -4.26 17.94 -9.32
CA VAL A 42 -5.47 17.77 -8.51
C VAL A 42 -5.58 16.30 -8.16
N TYR A 43 -5.13 15.94 -6.95
CA TYR A 43 -5.21 14.58 -6.44
C TYR A 43 -6.64 14.21 -6.03
N SER A 44 -7.03 12.98 -6.33
CA SER A 44 -8.31 12.37 -6.00
C SER A 44 -8.12 10.99 -5.40
N LEU A 45 -8.98 10.58 -4.47
CA LEU A 45 -8.94 9.21 -3.93
C LEU A 45 -9.17 8.15 -5.03
N LYS A 46 -9.82 8.53 -6.14
CA LYS A 46 -10.03 7.66 -7.32
C LYS A 46 -8.76 7.45 -8.14
N ASP A 47 -7.69 8.20 -7.89
CA ASP A 47 -6.43 8.04 -8.62
C ASP A 47 -5.73 6.71 -8.29
N VAL A 48 -6.20 6.00 -7.27
CA VAL A 48 -5.81 4.62 -6.98
C VAL A 48 -6.45 3.59 -7.95
N ASP A 49 -7.52 3.95 -8.66
CA ASP A 49 -8.19 3.02 -9.57
C ASP A 49 -7.31 2.75 -10.80
N GLY A 50 -7.13 1.50 -11.19
CA GLY A 50 -6.35 1.12 -12.35
C GLY A 50 -5.88 -0.33 -12.34
N ASN A 51 -5.06 -0.68 -13.33
CA ASN A 51 -4.42 -1.99 -13.40
C ASN A 51 -3.01 -1.90 -12.82
N TYR A 52 -2.62 -2.92 -12.07
CA TYR A 52 -1.37 -2.99 -11.34
C TYR A 52 -0.63 -4.28 -11.68
N SER A 53 0.70 -4.23 -11.55
CA SER A 53 1.58 -5.38 -11.75
C SER A 53 2.80 -5.25 -10.87
N GLY A 54 3.27 -6.36 -10.33
CA GLY A 54 4.48 -6.36 -9.53
C GLY A 54 4.70 -7.71 -8.88
N THR A 55 5.14 -7.71 -7.64
CA THR A 55 5.55 -8.91 -6.92
C THR A 55 4.76 -9.10 -5.64
N MET A 56 4.54 -10.36 -5.30
CA MET A 56 4.07 -10.81 -4.00
C MET A 56 5.19 -11.62 -3.33
N LEU A 57 5.57 -11.23 -2.14
CA LEU A 57 6.46 -11.99 -1.27
C LEU A 57 5.62 -12.76 -0.26
N THR A 58 6.04 -14.00 0.03
CA THR A 58 5.40 -14.87 1.02
C THR A 58 6.41 -15.17 2.12
N GLU A 59 6.06 -14.88 3.36
CA GLU A 59 6.92 -15.14 4.52
C GLU A 59 6.10 -15.79 5.64
N SER A 60 6.51 -16.98 6.08
CA SER A 60 5.87 -17.70 7.18
C SER A 60 6.57 -17.41 8.50
N ASP A 61 5.79 -17.19 9.56
CA ASP A 61 6.33 -17.03 10.90
C ASP A 61 7.05 -18.33 11.35
N PRO A 62 8.22 -18.22 12.01
CA PRO A 62 8.95 -19.40 12.46
C PRO A 62 8.11 -20.21 13.47
N PRO A 63 8.20 -21.55 13.46
CA PRO A 63 7.43 -22.40 14.35
C PRO A 63 7.74 -22.08 15.83
N VAL A 64 6.72 -22.13 16.67
CA VAL A 64 6.78 -21.77 18.10
C VAL A 64 7.68 -22.71 18.94
N ASN A 65 8.20 -23.80 18.36
CA ASN A 65 9.12 -24.73 19.01
C ASN A 65 10.56 -24.63 18.46
N PRO A 66 11.51 -24.04 19.20
CA PRO A 66 12.88 -23.83 18.73
C PRO A 66 13.72 -25.09 18.96
N GLN A 67 13.62 -26.08 18.07
CA GLN A 67 14.64 -27.12 17.95
C GLN A 67 14.94 -27.44 16.49
N THR A 68 15.55 -26.48 15.79
CA THR A 68 16.61 -26.73 14.79
C THR A 68 17.13 -25.39 14.30
N ASN A 69 18.46 -25.23 14.27
CA ASN A 69 19.10 -24.15 13.52
C ASN A 69 18.76 -24.35 12.03
N SER A 70 17.78 -23.61 11.52
CA SER A 70 17.56 -23.54 10.07
C SER A 70 18.70 -22.75 9.42
N PRO A 71 19.20 -23.18 8.25
CA PRO A 71 20.14 -22.39 7.47
C PRO A 71 19.49 -21.06 7.11
N LYS A 72 20.33 -20.04 6.90
CA LYS A 72 19.96 -18.74 6.37
C LYS A 72 19.12 -18.95 5.10
N GLU A 73 17.80 -18.85 5.22
CA GLU A 73 16.89 -18.98 4.08
C GLU A 73 17.27 -17.91 3.05
N GLU A 74 17.42 -18.33 1.79
CA GLU A 74 17.44 -17.39 0.68
C GLU A 74 16.17 -16.55 0.77
N GLN A 75 16.32 -15.23 0.64
CA GLN A 75 15.18 -14.33 0.59
C GLN A 75 14.24 -14.85 -0.51
N PRO A 76 12.97 -15.12 -0.21
CA PRO A 76 12.06 -15.73 -1.18
C PRO A 76 11.99 -14.88 -2.45
N GLU A 77 12.17 -15.50 -3.62
CA GLU A 77 11.95 -14.83 -4.89
C GLU A 77 10.44 -14.53 -5.01
N GLY A 78 10.09 -13.25 -5.11
CA GLY A 78 8.70 -12.82 -5.16
C GLY A 78 7.99 -13.30 -6.44
N ALA A 79 6.78 -13.84 -6.28
CA ALA A 79 5.94 -14.27 -7.38
C ALA A 79 5.37 -13.05 -8.13
N THR A 80 5.31 -13.12 -9.46
CA THR A 80 4.70 -12.05 -10.26
C THR A 80 3.18 -12.08 -10.09
N VAL A 81 2.60 -10.92 -9.80
CA VAL A 81 1.15 -10.76 -9.61
C VAL A 81 0.60 -9.57 -10.38
N THR A 82 -0.69 -9.61 -10.68
CA THR A 82 -1.43 -8.48 -11.25
C THR A 82 -2.68 -8.23 -10.43
N ALA A 83 -3.08 -6.97 -10.35
CA ALA A 83 -4.30 -6.58 -9.67
C ALA A 83 -5.08 -5.54 -10.47
N GLU A 84 -6.39 -5.53 -10.27
CA GLU A 84 -7.26 -4.46 -10.74
C GLU A 84 -7.85 -3.78 -9.51
N VAL A 85 -7.62 -2.47 -9.40
CA VAL A 85 -8.18 -1.65 -8.34
C VAL A 85 -9.32 -0.85 -8.93
N LYS A 86 -10.52 -1.07 -8.41
CA LYS A 86 -11.73 -0.42 -8.90
C LYS A 86 -12.82 -0.51 -7.85
N ASP A 87 -13.68 0.51 -7.77
CA ASP A 87 -14.89 0.48 -6.95
C ASP A 87 -14.59 0.07 -5.49
N ASN A 88 -13.50 0.61 -4.92
CA ASN A 88 -13.06 0.34 -3.55
C ASN A 88 -12.67 -1.12 -3.27
N GLN A 89 -12.19 -1.82 -4.29
CA GLN A 89 -11.77 -3.22 -4.24
C GLN A 89 -10.43 -3.41 -4.93
N VAL A 90 -9.54 -4.21 -4.33
CA VAL A 90 -8.32 -4.72 -4.97
C VAL A 90 -8.59 -6.16 -5.39
N MET A 91 -8.75 -6.41 -6.68
CA MET A 91 -8.88 -7.75 -7.24
C MET A 91 -7.52 -8.26 -7.71
N ILE A 92 -6.88 -9.11 -6.91
CA ILE A 92 -5.67 -9.82 -7.29
C ILE A 92 -6.06 -10.95 -8.24
N LYS A 93 -5.45 -10.96 -9.43
CA LYS A 93 -5.69 -11.98 -10.46
C LYS A 93 -4.63 -13.07 -10.33
N LYS A 94 -5.05 -14.34 -10.42
CA LYS A 94 -4.15 -15.51 -10.32
C LYS A 94 -3.26 -15.42 -9.08
N LEU A 95 -3.86 -15.28 -7.91
CA LEU A 95 -3.17 -15.22 -6.64
C LEU A 95 -2.26 -16.46 -6.50
N PRO A 96 -0.94 -16.30 -6.30
CA PRO A 96 -0.05 -17.44 -6.08
C PRO A 96 -0.37 -18.04 -4.71
N VAL A 97 -0.83 -19.28 -4.69
CA VAL A 97 -1.21 -19.99 -3.45
C VAL A 97 -0.40 -21.26 -3.24
N ASP A 98 0.57 -21.55 -4.10
CA ASP A 98 1.36 -22.78 -4.09
C ASP A 98 2.02 -23.02 -2.74
N ASP A 99 2.71 -22.01 -2.21
CA ASP A 99 3.42 -22.12 -0.93
C ASP A 99 2.44 -22.23 0.25
N LEU A 100 1.28 -21.58 0.14
CA LEU A 100 0.20 -21.72 1.11
C LEU A 100 -0.34 -23.16 1.11
N ILE A 101 -0.57 -23.76 -0.06
CA ILE A 101 -1.04 -25.15 -0.17
C ILE A 101 0.01 -26.12 0.39
N LYS A 102 1.28 -25.94 0.02
CA LYS A 102 2.40 -26.76 0.55
C LYS A 102 2.56 -26.65 2.07
N SER A 103 2.08 -25.56 2.69
CA SER A 103 2.10 -25.41 4.15
C SER A 103 0.95 -26.14 4.87
N ILE A 104 -0.08 -26.57 4.14
CA ILE A 104 -1.30 -27.18 4.70
C ILE A 104 -1.35 -28.68 4.44
N VAL A 105 -0.88 -29.14 3.29
CA VAL A 105 -0.87 -30.56 2.90
C VAL A 105 0.55 -31.05 2.64
N ASP A 106 0.74 -32.37 2.60
CA ASP A 106 2.03 -32.97 2.25
C ASP A 106 2.43 -32.65 0.80
N GLU A 107 3.73 -32.76 0.50
CA GLU A 107 4.32 -32.35 -0.78
C GLU A 107 3.73 -33.09 -2.01
N GLU A 108 3.42 -34.38 -1.87
CA GLU A 108 2.82 -35.18 -2.95
C GLU A 108 1.40 -34.71 -3.25
N THR A 109 0.59 -34.54 -2.20
CA THR A 109 -0.77 -34.00 -2.32
C THR A 109 -0.76 -32.57 -2.85
N ALA A 110 0.15 -31.71 -2.37
CA ALA A 110 0.28 -30.32 -2.80
C ALA A 110 0.52 -30.23 -4.31
N GLY A 111 1.45 -31.04 -4.84
CA GLY A 111 1.74 -31.08 -6.28
C GLY A 111 0.51 -31.39 -7.11
N ILE A 112 -0.25 -32.42 -6.72
CA ILE A 112 -1.49 -32.81 -7.41
C ILE A 112 -2.53 -31.69 -7.36
N ILE A 113 -2.70 -31.04 -6.20
CA ILE A 113 -3.64 -29.93 -6.05
C ILE A 113 -3.23 -28.78 -6.96
N ILE A 114 -2.00 -28.30 -6.86
CA ILE A 114 -1.50 -27.13 -7.60
C ILE A 114 -1.63 -27.34 -9.12
N GLU A 115 -1.31 -28.53 -9.62
CA GLU A 115 -1.43 -28.86 -11.05
C GLU A 115 -2.88 -28.83 -11.57
N ASN A 116 -3.86 -29.11 -10.72
CA ASN A 116 -5.28 -29.19 -11.08
C ASN A 116 -6.11 -28.01 -10.55
N LEU A 117 -5.46 -27.03 -9.90
CA LEU A 117 -6.14 -25.89 -9.31
C LEU A 117 -6.40 -24.84 -10.38
N ASP A 118 -7.67 -24.40 -10.47
CA ASP A 118 -8.02 -23.28 -11.31
C ASP A 118 -7.40 -21.97 -10.79
N ASP A 119 -7.21 -21.01 -11.69
CA ASP A 119 -6.74 -19.67 -11.34
C ASP A 119 -7.60 -19.04 -10.23
N ILE A 120 -6.98 -18.70 -9.10
CA ILE A 120 -7.67 -18.06 -7.99
C ILE A 120 -7.61 -16.55 -8.14
N ASN A 121 -8.77 -15.89 -8.22
CA ASN A 121 -8.87 -14.45 -8.09
C ASN A 121 -9.34 -14.10 -6.68
N TYR A 122 -8.69 -13.11 -6.06
CA TYR A 122 -8.99 -12.73 -4.69
C TYR A 122 -9.32 -11.25 -4.60
N ASN A 123 -10.46 -10.94 -3.98
CA ASN A 123 -11.01 -9.60 -3.91
C ASN A 123 -10.91 -9.07 -2.48
N ILE A 124 -10.27 -7.91 -2.32
CA ILE A 124 -10.04 -7.28 -1.03
C ILE A 124 -10.72 -5.90 -1.02
N PRO A 125 -11.87 -5.76 -0.34
CA PRO A 125 -12.49 -4.47 -0.10
C PRO A 125 -11.58 -3.54 0.70
N TYR A 126 -11.66 -2.23 0.44
CA TYR A 126 -10.93 -1.22 1.21
C TYR A 126 -11.67 0.11 1.35
N THR A 127 -11.33 0.86 2.39
CA THR A 127 -11.64 2.29 2.49
C THR A 127 -10.37 3.12 2.28
N ALA A 128 -10.45 4.16 1.44
CA ALA A 128 -9.32 5.03 1.15
C ALA A 128 -9.42 6.38 1.87
N ALA A 129 -8.28 6.91 2.29
CA ALA A 129 -8.13 8.27 2.83
C ALA A 129 -6.80 8.86 2.37
N PHE A 130 -6.72 10.18 2.23
CA PHE A 130 -5.44 10.83 2.00
C PHE A 130 -4.54 10.66 3.22
N ASN A 131 -3.24 10.54 2.99
CA ASN A 131 -2.28 10.56 4.07
C ASN A 131 -2.05 12.01 4.52
N ASP A 132 -2.47 12.35 5.74
CA ASP A 132 -2.31 13.71 6.30
C ASP A 132 -0.83 14.08 6.50
N ASP A 133 0.02 13.08 6.76
CA ASP A 133 1.46 13.26 7.00
C ASP A 133 2.26 13.39 5.70
N SER A 134 1.72 12.91 4.59
CA SER A 134 2.33 13.03 3.27
C SER A 134 1.30 13.35 2.20
N LYS A 135 1.33 14.60 1.69
CA LYS A 135 0.44 15.07 0.61
C LYS A 135 0.61 14.34 -0.74
N GLY A 136 1.40 13.27 -0.78
CA GLY A 136 1.73 12.47 -1.96
C GLY A 136 1.34 11.00 -1.83
N SER A 137 0.46 10.62 -0.89
CA SER A 137 -0.05 9.25 -0.81
C SER A 137 -1.51 9.13 -0.36
N ILE A 138 -2.10 7.97 -0.69
CA ILE A 138 -3.42 7.52 -0.23
C ILE A 138 -3.19 6.30 0.66
N LEU A 139 -3.81 6.25 1.83
CA LEU A 139 -3.86 5.09 2.72
C LEU A 139 -5.10 4.26 2.44
N LEU A 140 -4.94 2.94 2.40
CA LEU A 140 -6.00 1.96 2.16
C LEU A 140 -6.16 1.10 3.40
N GLN A 141 -7.28 1.25 4.11
CA GLN A 141 -7.66 0.30 5.15
C GLN A 141 -8.33 -0.90 4.49
N LEU A 142 -7.59 -2.00 4.38
CA LEU A 142 -8.06 -3.25 3.80
C LEU A 142 -9.01 -3.96 4.77
N LYS A 143 -9.97 -4.69 4.21
CA LYS A 143 -10.91 -5.54 4.95
C LYS A 143 -11.09 -6.88 4.21
N PRO A 144 -10.06 -7.73 4.22
CA PRO A 144 -10.10 -9.02 3.53
C PRO A 144 -11.23 -9.91 4.05
N GLU A 145 -11.77 -10.73 3.16
CA GLU A 145 -12.68 -11.83 3.48
C GLU A 145 -11.90 -13.15 3.49
N PRO A 146 -12.37 -14.22 4.16
CA PRO A 146 -11.67 -15.49 4.12
C PRO A 146 -11.44 -15.98 2.68
N LEU A 147 -10.22 -16.46 2.40
CA LEU A 147 -9.88 -17.06 1.11
C LEU A 147 -10.38 -18.51 1.10
N GLU A 148 -11.23 -18.86 0.14
CA GLU A 148 -11.69 -20.23 -0.08
C GLU A 148 -10.94 -20.85 -1.27
N ILE A 149 -10.23 -21.95 -1.02
CA ILE A 149 -9.57 -22.77 -2.03
C ILE A 149 -10.36 -24.07 -2.12
N LYS A 150 -10.91 -24.36 -3.30
CA LYS A 150 -11.70 -25.57 -3.55
C LYS A 150 -10.99 -26.41 -4.60
N TYR A 151 -10.77 -27.68 -4.28
CA TYR A 151 -10.13 -28.61 -5.20
C TYR A 151 -10.80 -29.98 -5.15
N THR A 152 -10.67 -30.73 -6.22
CA THR A 152 -11.18 -32.11 -6.32
C THR A 152 -9.99 -33.06 -6.36
N ILE A 153 -10.01 -34.12 -5.56
CA ILE A 153 -9.00 -35.17 -5.68
C ILE A 153 -9.34 -36.01 -6.91
N PRO A 154 -8.46 -36.10 -7.92
CA PRO A 154 -8.68 -36.99 -9.06
C PRO A 154 -8.65 -38.45 -8.57
N THR A 155 -9.82 -39.05 -8.40
CA THR A 155 -9.95 -40.46 -8.00
C THR A 155 -9.94 -41.33 -9.25
N GLN A 156 -9.11 -42.39 -9.29
CA GLN A 156 -9.01 -43.29 -10.46
C GLN A 156 -10.27 -44.15 -10.72
N ALA A 157 -11.29 -44.06 -9.88
CA ALA A 157 -12.54 -44.81 -10.02
C ALA A 157 -13.72 -43.98 -9.49
N GLN A 158 -14.24 -43.07 -10.31
CA GLN A 158 -15.59 -42.57 -10.12
C GLN A 158 -16.55 -43.53 -10.83
N ALA A 159 -17.52 -44.06 -10.09
CA ALA A 159 -18.67 -44.71 -10.72
C ALA A 159 -19.49 -43.64 -11.47
N ASP A 160 -20.02 -44.03 -12.63
CA ASP A 160 -20.75 -43.12 -13.53
C ASP A 160 -21.94 -42.47 -12.78
N GLY A 161 -21.85 -41.18 -12.49
CA GLY A 161 -22.90 -40.38 -11.83
C GLY A 161 -22.61 -39.83 -10.42
N GLU A 162 -21.44 -40.10 -9.82
CA GLU A 162 -21.07 -39.54 -8.49
C GLU A 162 -20.17 -38.31 -8.65
N GLU A 163 -20.57 -37.16 -8.05
CA GLU A 163 -19.72 -35.96 -8.01
C GLU A 163 -18.39 -36.26 -7.31
N ALA A 164 -17.28 -35.78 -7.87
CA ALA A 164 -15.97 -35.95 -7.26
C ALA A 164 -15.99 -35.29 -5.87
N PRO A 165 -15.45 -35.94 -4.82
CA PRO A 165 -15.35 -35.31 -3.52
C PRO A 165 -14.52 -34.03 -3.66
N GLN A 166 -15.19 -32.89 -3.43
CA GLN A 166 -14.56 -31.57 -3.40
C GLN A 166 -14.12 -31.28 -1.97
N ILE A 167 -12.86 -30.91 -1.81
CA ILE A 167 -12.31 -30.44 -0.54
C ILE A 167 -12.25 -28.92 -0.58
N THR A 168 -12.61 -28.30 0.54
CA THR A 168 -12.57 -26.87 0.78
C THR A 168 -11.56 -26.57 1.88
N ILE A 169 -10.55 -25.78 1.53
CA ILE A 169 -9.65 -25.11 2.46
C ILE A 169 -10.14 -23.67 2.60
N LYS A 170 -10.40 -23.25 3.84
CA LYS A 170 -10.76 -21.88 4.17
C LYS A 170 -9.65 -21.25 4.99
N VAL A 171 -9.11 -20.16 4.48
CA VAL A 171 -7.99 -19.44 5.09
C VAL A 171 -8.51 -18.10 5.63
N THR A 172 -8.35 -17.89 6.93
CA THR A 172 -8.66 -16.60 7.54
C THR A 172 -7.55 -15.61 7.19
N ILE A 173 -7.92 -14.54 6.49
CA ILE A 173 -7.02 -13.48 6.07
C ILE A 173 -7.32 -12.22 6.87
N GLU A 174 -6.26 -11.59 7.38
CA GLU A 174 -6.32 -10.35 8.15
C GLU A 174 -5.41 -9.29 7.50
N ALA A 175 -5.67 -8.02 7.79
CA ALA A 175 -4.83 -6.91 7.35
C ALA A 175 -4.67 -5.94 8.53
N GLU A 176 -3.54 -6.04 9.21
CA GLU A 176 -3.23 -5.23 10.40
C GLU A 176 -2.81 -3.81 9.99
N GLU A 177 -1.92 -3.73 8.99
CA GLU A 177 -1.38 -2.48 8.48
C GLU A 177 -2.21 -1.91 7.31
N LYS A 178 -2.18 -0.58 7.16
CA LYS A 178 -2.82 0.08 6.02
C LYS A 178 -1.94 -0.10 4.78
N GLY A 179 -2.58 -0.43 3.67
CA GLY A 179 -1.97 -0.29 2.36
C GLY A 179 -1.70 1.17 2.01
N GLN A 180 -0.84 1.41 1.04
CA GLN A 180 -0.46 2.75 0.61
C GLN A 180 -0.29 2.81 -0.91
N TYR A 181 -0.89 3.82 -1.52
CA TYR A 181 -0.62 4.23 -2.89
C TYR A 181 0.18 5.54 -2.90
N THR A 182 1.31 5.58 -3.60
CA THR A 182 2.15 6.79 -3.74
C THR A 182 2.04 7.38 -5.14
N TYR A 183 1.83 8.70 -5.23
CA TYR A 183 1.70 9.39 -6.52
C TYR A 183 3.02 9.46 -7.28
N LYS A 184 4.14 9.67 -6.56
CA LYS A 184 5.46 9.88 -7.16
C LYS A 184 5.87 8.72 -8.07
N ASP A 185 5.66 7.50 -7.60
CA ASP A 185 6.11 6.27 -8.26
C ASP A 185 4.92 5.43 -8.77
N GLN A 186 3.69 5.95 -8.65
CA GLN A 186 2.43 5.27 -8.96
C GLN A 186 2.36 3.85 -8.42
N LYS A 187 2.79 3.70 -7.17
CA LYS A 187 3.07 2.40 -6.56
C LYS A 187 2.05 2.10 -5.45
N LEU A 188 1.50 0.90 -5.47
CA LEU A 188 0.59 0.36 -4.47
C LEU A 188 1.31 -0.74 -3.69
N THR A 189 1.39 -0.57 -2.36
CA THR A 189 1.97 -1.55 -1.45
C THR A 189 0.98 -1.88 -0.34
N PHE A 190 0.86 -3.14 0.02
CA PHE A 190 0.07 -3.57 1.18
C PHE A 190 0.44 -4.97 1.62
N GLU A 191 0.03 -5.33 2.83
CA GLU A 191 0.24 -6.66 3.40
C GLU A 191 -1.09 -7.24 3.86
N ILE A 192 -1.22 -8.56 3.68
CA ILE A 192 -2.29 -9.35 4.27
C ILE A 192 -1.67 -10.58 4.93
N LYS A 193 -2.29 -11.09 5.98
CA LYS A 193 -1.77 -12.21 6.78
C LYS A 193 -2.79 -13.33 6.83
N ALA A 194 -2.39 -14.53 6.41
CA ALA A 194 -3.11 -15.75 6.73
C ALA A 194 -2.83 -16.10 8.20
N THR A 195 -3.87 -16.19 9.02
CA THR A 195 -3.74 -16.42 10.47
C THR A 195 -4.25 -17.77 10.92
N LYS A 196 -5.24 -18.33 10.21
CA LYS A 196 -5.89 -19.61 10.54
C LYS A 196 -6.31 -20.33 9.28
N VAL A 197 -6.30 -21.66 9.35
CA VAL A 197 -6.78 -22.53 8.28
C VAL A 197 -7.83 -23.49 8.82
N GLU A 198 -8.89 -23.69 8.05
CA GLU A 198 -9.88 -24.74 8.25
C GLU A 198 -9.89 -25.64 7.01
N VAL A 199 -9.79 -26.95 7.20
CA VAL A 199 -9.90 -27.96 6.13
C VAL A 199 -11.19 -28.73 6.38
N GLU A 200 -12.12 -28.72 5.42
CA GLU A 200 -13.45 -29.34 5.58
C GLU A 200 -14.20 -28.86 6.86
N GLY A 201 -14.00 -27.58 7.22
CA GLY A 201 -14.57 -26.97 8.42
C GLY A 201 -13.92 -27.39 9.74
N GLN A 202 -12.83 -28.18 9.71
CA GLN A 202 -12.04 -28.51 10.89
C GLN A 202 -10.79 -27.62 10.98
N PRO A 203 -10.45 -27.07 12.15
CA PRO A 203 -9.27 -26.22 12.30
C PRO A 203 -7.98 -27.01 12.06
N PHE A 204 -7.06 -26.42 11.29
CA PHE A 204 -5.72 -26.94 11.05
C PHE A 204 -4.73 -26.25 12.00
N GLU A 205 -4.49 -26.89 13.14
CA GLU A 205 -3.74 -26.32 14.28
C GLU A 205 -2.22 -26.19 14.02
N GLU A 206 -1.70 -26.89 13.01
CA GLU A 206 -0.27 -26.90 12.68
C GLU A 206 0.14 -25.72 11.76
N PHE A 207 -0.82 -24.86 11.40
CA PHE A 207 -0.57 -23.71 10.54
C PHE A 207 0.30 -22.65 11.22
N SER A 208 1.46 -22.35 10.63
CA SER A 208 2.21 -21.13 10.93
C SER A 208 1.59 -19.96 10.19
N PRO A 209 1.30 -18.82 10.85
CA PRO A 209 0.82 -17.63 10.16
C PRO A 209 1.75 -17.21 9.03
N THR A 210 1.19 -16.79 7.90
CA THR A 210 1.94 -16.43 6.69
C THR A 210 1.54 -15.03 6.24
N THR A 211 2.54 -14.17 6.06
CA THR A 211 2.38 -12.81 5.55
C THR A 211 2.58 -12.81 4.04
N PHE A 212 1.68 -12.12 3.33
CA PHE A 212 1.79 -11.84 1.91
C PHE A 212 1.98 -10.34 1.72
N SER A 213 3.16 -9.96 1.21
CA SER A 213 3.51 -8.56 0.98
C SER A 213 3.48 -8.24 -0.51
N PHE A 214 2.65 -7.27 -0.89
CA PHE A 214 2.43 -6.88 -2.27
C PHE A 214 3.15 -5.57 -2.57
N ASP A 215 3.90 -5.56 -3.67
CA ASP A 215 4.60 -4.40 -4.20
C ASP A 215 4.31 -4.29 -5.69
N MET A 216 3.45 -3.34 -6.07
CA MET A 216 2.94 -3.24 -7.43
C MET A 216 3.00 -1.82 -7.99
N ALA A 217 3.40 -1.69 -9.25
CA ALA A 217 3.31 -0.45 -10.00
C ALA A 217 2.02 -0.41 -10.82
N LYS A 218 1.43 0.78 -10.92
CA LYS A 218 0.31 1.04 -11.83
C LYS A 218 0.79 0.97 -13.28
N LYS A 219 -0.04 0.38 -14.15
CA LYS A 219 0.21 0.22 -15.60
C LYS A 219 -0.35 1.39 -16.41
#